data_AF-A0A518RD66-F1
#
_entry.id   AF-A0A518RD66-F1
#
_cell.length_a   1.000
_cell.length_b   1.000
_cell.length_c   1.000
_cell.angle_alpha   90.00
_cell.angle_beta   90.00
_cell.angle_gamma   90.00
#
_symmetry.space_group_name_H-M   'P 1'
#
loop_
_entity.id
_entity.type
_entity.pdbx_description
1 polymer ?
#
loop_
_entity_poly.entity_id
_entity_poly.type
_entity_poly.pdbx_seq_one_letter_code
_entity_poly.pdbx_strand_id
1 'polypeptide(L)'
;MKTRNSIAALALAMTACSTAPEPDNGAQDVPAPVATAVVADPTPTPSATPAPADATLAVAVGKRAKCAISHGGYDDDGNPTKGDSYEGPCLFRSEKGGHFTVSREGDQPFWTGEDPVTTVSVGVSGENAQVTGMTKDGMARWGYATRLDSDRACWSGDAFTVCAW
;
A
#
# COMPACT_ATOMS: atom_id res chain seq x y z
N MET A 1 -40.71 -16.36 -35.24
CA MET A 1 -39.69 -17.42 -35.46
C MET A 1 -39.09 -17.78 -34.12
N LYS A 2 -39.02 -19.07 -33.83
CA LYS A 2 -38.81 -19.65 -32.51
C LYS A 2 -37.61 -20.59 -32.60
N THR A 3 -36.59 -20.37 -31.77
CA THR A 3 -35.61 -21.41 -31.47
C THR A 3 -35.13 -21.25 -30.04
N ARG A 4 -35.53 -22.20 -29.19
CA ARG A 4 -34.95 -22.51 -27.89
C ARG A 4 -33.75 -23.42 -28.17
N ASN A 5 -32.64 -23.24 -27.46
CA ASN A 5 -31.66 -24.33 -27.28
C ASN A 5 -31.36 -24.50 -25.80
N SER A 6 -31.43 -25.76 -25.39
CA SER A 6 -31.17 -26.30 -24.05
C SER A 6 -29.86 -27.09 -24.06
N ILE A 7 -29.52 -27.66 -22.89
CA ILE A 7 -28.55 -28.76 -22.62
C ILE A 7 -27.14 -28.19 -22.29
N ALA A 8 -26.40 -28.59 -21.25
CA ALA A 8 -26.40 -29.82 -20.45
C ALA A 8 -25.88 -29.56 -19.02
N ALA A 9 -26.31 -30.41 -18.08
CA ALA A 9 -25.65 -30.63 -16.80
C ALA A 9 -24.37 -31.46 -16.98
N LEU A 10 -23.37 -31.25 -16.12
CA LEU A 10 -22.39 -32.28 -15.77
C LEU A 10 -22.00 -32.14 -14.30
N ALA A 11 -22.17 -33.23 -13.56
CA ALA A 11 -21.69 -33.46 -12.20
C ALA A 11 -20.33 -34.18 -12.23
N LEU A 12 -19.75 -34.42 -11.04
CA LEU A 12 -18.52 -35.16 -10.65
C LEU A 12 -17.37 -34.23 -10.24
N ALA A 13 -16.53 -34.49 -9.24
CA ALA A 13 -16.51 -35.46 -8.14
C ALA A 13 -15.36 -35.07 -7.19
N MET A 14 -15.30 -35.76 -6.05
CA MET A 14 -14.38 -35.66 -4.92
C MET A 14 -12.88 -35.70 -5.25
N THR A 15 -12.03 -35.42 -4.23
CA THR A 15 -10.61 -35.83 -3.97
C THR A 15 -9.82 -34.61 -3.45
N ALA A 16 -9.05 -34.56 -2.36
CA ALA A 16 -8.72 -35.47 -1.27
C ALA A 16 -8.18 -34.62 -0.09
N CYS A 17 -8.34 -35.14 1.14
CA CYS A 17 -7.70 -34.65 2.35
C CYS A 17 -6.23 -35.11 2.36
N SER A 18 -5.27 -34.20 2.44
CA SER A 18 -3.85 -34.52 2.71
C SER A 18 -3.08 -33.27 3.16
N THR A 19 -2.85 -33.17 4.46
CA THR A 19 -1.81 -32.33 5.10
C THR A 19 -1.31 -33.15 6.29
N ALA A 20 -0.25 -33.94 6.11
CA ALA A 20 1.17 -33.59 6.30
C ALA A 20 1.54 -33.40 7.79
N PRO A 21 2.47 -34.20 8.36
CA PRO A 21 2.88 -34.08 9.75
C PRO A 21 3.76 -32.85 9.99
N GLU A 22 3.51 -32.19 11.13
CA GLU A 22 4.27 -31.06 11.67
C GLU A 22 5.74 -31.43 11.93
N PRO A 23 6.71 -30.57 11.57
CA PRO A 23 8.08 -30.70 12.06
C PRO A 23 8.22 -30.14 13.49
N ASP A 24 8.71 -31.02 14.36
CA ASP A 24 9.20 -30.79 15.72
C ASP A 24 10.26 -29.67 15.74
N ASN A 25 9.91 -28.50 16.30
CA ASN A 25 10.85 -27.41 16.54
C ASN A 25 11.52 -27.62 17.91
N GLY A 26 12.57 -28.43 17.91
CA GLY A 26 13.49 -28.57 19.03
C GLY A 26 14.08 -27.22 19.43
N ALA A 27 13.85 -26.85 20.70
CA ALA A 27 14.50 -25.74 21.37
C ALA A 27 16.01 -25.97 21.42
N GLN A 28 16.78 -25.13 20.73
CA GLN A 28 18.22 -25.05 20.93
C GLN A 28 18.55 -23.92 21.92
N ASP A 29 18.91 -24.38 23.11
CA ASP A 29 19.62 -23.68 24.17
C ASP A 29 20.92 -23.07 23.63
N VAL A 30 21.00 -21.74 23.64
CA VAL A 30 22.23 -21.00 23.34
C VAL A 30 22.80 -20.46 24.66
N PRO A 31 24.01 -20.87 25.09
CA PRO A 31 24.63 -20.34 26.29
C PRO A 31 25.07 -18.88 26.10
N ALA A 32 24.83 -18.09 27.15
CA ALA A 32 25.19 -16.69 27.24
C ALA A 32 26.70 -16.45 27.09
N PRO A 33 27.13 -15.38 26.39
CA PRO A 33 28.53 -14.97 26.39
C PRO A 33 28.91 -14.30 27.71
N VAL A 34 30.03 -14.77 28.26
CA VAL A 34 30.66 -14.35 29.50
C VAL A 34 31.16 -12.91 29.39
N ALA A 35 30.81 -12.08 30.37
CA ALA A 35 31.32 -10.73 30.51
C ALA A 35 32.81 -10.75 30.87
N THR A 36 33.63 -10.05 30.08
CA THR A 36 34.98 -9.61 30.49
C THR A 36 35.03 -8.09 30.36
N ALA A 37 35.05 -7.40 31.49
CA ALA A 37 35.29 -5.98 31.58
C ALA A 37 36.80 -5.72 31.61
N VAL A 38 37.30 -4.86 30.72
CA VAL A 38 38.63 -4.24 30.90
C VAL A 38 38.62 -2.81 30.34
N VAL A 39 38.61 -1.86 31.28
CA VAL A 39 39.33 -0.57 31.36
C VAL A 39 39.26 0.42 30.18
N ALA A 40 38.85 1.63 30.55
CA ALA A 40 38.73 2.84 29.74
C ALA A 40 40.06 3.40 29.22
N ASP A 41 40.00 4.04 28.05
CA ASP A 41 40.84 5.20 27.68
C ASP A 41 40.03 6.12 26.74
N PRO A 42 40.21 7.46 26.79
CA PRO A 42 39.19 8.43 26.38
C PRO A 42 39.27 8.79 24.88
N THR A 43 38.09 9.02 24.30
CA THR A 43 37.78 9.86 23.11
C THR A 43 38.84 10.01 22.02
N PRO A 44 38.46 9.64 20.79
CA PRO A 44 38.50 10.59 19.69
C PRO A 44 37.08 11.07 19.36
N THR A 45 36.91 12.39 19.47
CA THR A 45 35.83 13.19 18.90
C THR A 45 35.32 12.62 17.57
N PRO A 46 34.04 12.24 17.42
CA PRO A 46 33.47 12.19 16.09
C PRO A 46 33.37 13.64 15.62
N SER A 47 34.17 14.01 14.61
CA SER A 47 33.84 15.11 13.72
C SER A 47 32.50 14.77 13.07
N ALA A 48 31.42 15.06 13.78
CA ALA A 48 30.12 15.26 13.19
C ALA A 48 30.27 16.50 12.31
N THR A 49 30.50 16.29 11.03
CA THR A 49 30.13 17.26 10.01
C THR A 49 28.70 17.68 10.35
N PRO A 50 28.43 18.94 10.70
CA PRO A 50 27.06 19.38 10.84
C PRO A 50 26.41 19.16 9.49
N ALA A 51 25.46 18.23 9.44
CA ALA A 51 24.49 18.21 8.35
C ALA A 51 23.98 19.65 8.21
N PRO A 52 23.96 20.24 7.00
CA PRO A 52 23.47 21.59 6.86
C PRO A 52 22.06 21.64 7.45
N ALA A 53 21.92 22.40 8.54
CA ALA A 53 20.66 22.80 9.13
C ALA A 53 19.99 23.80 8.19
N ASP A 54 19.68 23.35 6.98
CA ASP A 54 18.84 24.04 6.02
C ASP A 54 18.23 23.02 5.04
N ALA A 55 17.76 21.90 5.57
CA ALA A 55 16.59 21.28 4.99
C ALA A 55 15.39 22.05 5.54
N THR A 56 15.22 23.30 5.10
CA THR A 56 13.89 23.87 5.02
C THR A 56 13.09 22.87 4.20
N LEU A 57 12.35 22.00 4.90
CA LEU A 57 11.29 21.18 4.34
C LEU A 57 10.26 22.17 3.81
N ALA A 58 10.54 22.74 2.65
CA ALA A 58 9.50 23.25 1.80
C ALA A 58 8.59 22.06 1.62
N VAL A 59 7.46 22.08 2.33
CA VAL A 59 6.30 21.27 2.02
C VAL A 59 6.00 21.67 0.58
N ALA A 60 6.59 20.97 -0.39
CA ALA A 60 6.43 21.24 -1.80
C ALA A 60 4.93 21.26 -2.05
N VAL A 61 4.33 22.44 -2.25
CA VAL A 61 2.89 22.56 -2.40
C VAL A 61 2.53 21.74 -3.63
N GLY A 62 1.65 20.75 -3.47
CA GLY A 62 1.27 19.88 -4.57
C GLY A 62 0.69 20.69 -5.73
N LYS A 63 0.88 20.19 -6.96
CA LYS A 63 0.26 20.77 -8.15
C LYS A 63 -1.22 20.43 -8.11
N ARG A 64 -2.08 21.38 -8.48
CA ARG A 64 -3.50 21.08 -8.69
C ARG A 64 -3.64 20.09 -9.85
N ALA A 65 -4.41 19.03 -9.62
CA ALA A 65 -4.72 17.97 -10.58
C ALA A 65 -6.19 17.57 -10.40
N LYS A 66 -6.69 16.73 -11.30
CA LYS A 66 -7.92 15.96 -11.06
C LYS A 66 -7.54 14.54 -10.67
N CYS A 67 -8.21 14.00 -9.66
CA CYS A 67 -8.02 12.63 -9.20
C CYS A 67 -9.33 11.87 -9.25
N ALA A 68 -9.24 10.57 -9.54
CA ALA A 68 -10.29 9.59 -9.31
C ALA A 68 -9.71 8.44 -8.47
N ILE A 69 -10.28 8.19 -7.31
CA ILE A 69 -9.81 7.20 -6.34
C ILE A 69 -10.99 6.33 -5.94
N SER A 70 -10.84 5.02 -6.02
CA SER A 70 -11.78 4.06 -5.46
C SER A 70 -11.07 3.12 -4.51
N HIS A 71 -11.73 2.77 -3.40
CA HIS A 71 -11.25 1.78 -2.46
C HIS A 71 -12.43 0.93 -1.99
N GLY A 72 -12.44 -0.32 -2.43
CA GLY A 72 -13.33 -1.38 -2.03
C GLY A 72 -12.83 -2.14 -0.81
N GLY A 73 -13.67 -3.03 -0.30
CA GLY A 73 -13.29 -4.03 0.68
C GLY A 73 -13.39 -5.43 0.10
N TYR A 74 -13.36 -6.40 0.99
CA TYR A 74 -13.71 -7.78 0.71
C TYR A 74 -14.83 -8.20 1.65
N ASP A 75 -15.78 -8.99 1.17
CA ASP A 75 -16.77 -9.64 2.04
C ASP A 75 -16.13 -10.83 2.79
N ASP A 76 -16.90 -11.46 3.70
CA ASP A 76 -16.43 -12.60 4.49
C ASP A 76 -16.02 -13.81 3.62
N ASP A 77 -16.48 -13.85 2.37
CA ASP A 77 -16.15 -14.88 1.38
C ASP A 77 -14.93 -14.49 0.52
N GLY A 78 -14.35 -13.30 0.73
CA GLY A 78 -13.19 -12.80 0.01
C GLY A 78 -13.51 -12.21 -1.37
N ASN A 79 -14.77 -11.89 -1.68
CA ASN A 79 -15.13 -11.22 -2.93
C ASN A 79 -14.97 -9.70 -2.80
N PRO A 80 -14.48 -9.01 -3.85
CA PRO A 80 -14.34 -7.57 -3.83
C PRO A 80 -15.71 -6.90 -3.73
N THR A 81 -15.85 -5.98 -2.79
CA THR A 81 -17.07 -5.19 -2.58
C THR A 81 -16.88 -3.78 -3.11
N LYS A 82 -17.98 -3.16 -3.56
CA LYS A 82 -17.97 -1.74 -3.92
C LYS A 82 -17.82 -0.92 -2.65
N GLY A 83 -16.70 -0.20 -2.52
CA GLY A 83 -16.47 0.70 -1.40
C GLY A 83 -16.57 2.17 -1.79
N ASP A 84 -15.78 2.97 -1.08
CA ASP A 84 -15.74 4.42 -1.20
C ASP A 84 -15.09 4.85 -2.51
N SER A 85 -15.56 6.00 -3.01
CA SER A 85 -15.02 6.59 -4.23
C SER A 85 -15.00 8.11 -4.15
N TYR A 86 -13.93 8.69 -4.67
CA TYR A 86 -13.74 10.12 -4.80
C TYR A 86 -13.38 10.47 -6.25
N GLU A 87 -14.04 11.48 -6.81
CA GLU A 87 -13.61 12.12 -8.06
C GLU A 87 -13.66 13.63 -7.89
N GLY A 88 -12.53 14.31 -8.14
CA GLY A 88 -12.47 15.75 -7.95
C GLY A 88 -11.07 16.33 -7.93
N PRO A 89 -10.95 17.62 -7.57
CA PRO A 89 -9.67 18.31 -7.50
C PRO A 89 -8.80 17.78 -6.36
N CYS A 90 -7.52 17.56 -6.65
CA CYS A 90 -6.53 17.09 -5.70
C CYS A 90 -5.22 17.86 -5.84
N LEU A 91 -4.36 17.70 -4.85
CA LEU A 91 -2.97 18.14 -4.85
C LEU A 91 -2.10 16.93 -5.15
N PHE A 92 -1.44 16.96 -6.31
CA PHE A 92 -0.50 15.95 -6.75
C PHE A 92 0.94 16.38 -6.42
N ARG A 93 1.67 15.55 -5.67
CA ARG A 93 3.06 15.80 -5.32
C ARG A 93 3.91 14.69 -5.92
N SER A 94 4.70 15.02 -6.94
CA SER A 94 5.66 14.09 -7.53
C SER A 94 6.89 13.98 -6.65
N GLU A 95 7.39 12.75 -6.52
CA GLU A 95 8.63 12.41 -5.85
C GLU A 95 9.59 11.74 -6.84
N LYS A 96 10.82 11.47 -6.38
CA LYS A 96 11.84 10.81 -7.21
C LYS A 96 11.36 9.42 -7.63
N GLY A 97 11.81 8.92 -8.78
CA GLY A 97 11.53 7.54 -9.20
C GLY A 97 10.09 7.28 -9.64
N GLY A 98 9.29 8.34 -9.83
CA GLY A 98 7.89 8.20 -10.23
C GLY A 98 6.94 7.95 -9.06
N HIS A 99 7.44 7.93 -7.82
CA HIS A 99 6.60 7.95 -6.63
C HIS A 99 5.78 9.25 -6.60
N PHE A 100 4.59 9.20 -6.01
CA PHE A 100 3.80 10.40 -5.81
C PHE A 100 2.80 10.24 -4.67
N THR A 101 2.33 11.38 -4.17
CA THR A 101 1.20 11.44 -3.25
C THR A 101 0.08 12.29 -3.83
N VAL A 102 -1.16 11.91 -3.53
CA VAL A 102 -2.35 12.74 -3.78
C VAL A 102 -3.08 13.01 -2.46
N SER A 103 -3.51 14.25 -2.28
CA SER A 103 -4.34 14.67 -1.15
C SER A 103 -5.38 15.68 -1.63
N ARG A 104 -6.39 15.98 -0.81
CA ARG A 104 -7.29 17.11 -1.07
C ARG A 104 -6.71 18.38 -0.47
N GLU A 105 -7.17 19.53 -0.95
CA GLU A 105 -6.80 20.82 -0.34
C GLU A 105 -7.26 20.89 1.13
N GLY A 106 -6.39 21.44 1.99
CA GLY A 106 -6.65 21.56 3.42
C GLY A 106 -6.77 20.21 4.14
N ASP A 107 -6.09 19.17 3.63
CA ASP A 107 -6.01 17.82 4.21
C ASP A 107 -7.39 17.18 4.46
N GLN A 108 -8.37 17.57 3.64
CA GLN A 108 -9.71 16.99 3.68
C GLN A 108 -9.65 15.50 3.30
N PRO A 109 -10.45 14.64 3.95
CA PRO A 109 -10.50 13.24 3.60
C PRO A 109 -11.18 13.04 2.24
N PHE A 110 -10.77 12.02 1.48
CA PHE A 110 -11.35 11.68 0.19
C PHE A 110 -12.82 11.23 0.30
N TRP A 111 -13.19 10.61 1.42
CA TRP A 111 -14.56 10.21 1.75
C TRP A 111 -14.82 10.38 3.25
N THR A 112 -16.09 10.34 3.62
CA THR A 112 -16.54 10.37 5.02
C THR A 112 -16.96 8.96 5.42
N GLY A 113 -16.42 8.42 6.52
CA GLY A 113 -16.72 7.06 6.96
C GLY A 113 -15.91 6.67 8.19
N GLU A 114 -15.86 5.36 8.45
CA GLU A 114 -15.15 4.77 9.59
C GLU A 114 -13.62 4.99 9.48
N ASP A 115 -13.08 4.84 8.26
CA ASP A 115 -11.66 5.04 7.95
C ASP A 115 -11.44 6.13 6.88
N PRO A 116 -11.54 7.42 7.25
CA PRO A 116 -11.37 8.51 6.31
C PRO A 116 -9.90 8.65 5.88
N VAL A 117 -9.63 8.44 4.59
CA VAL A 117 -8.29 8.57 4.01
C VAL A 117 -8.03 10.00 3.56
N THR A 118 -6.97 10.64 4.04
CA THR A 118 -6.61 12.03 3.73
C THR A 118 -5.54 12.15 2.65
N THR A 119 -4.68 11.14 2.55
CA THR A 119 -3.57 11.10 1.57
C THR A 119 -3.45 9.69 1.02
N VAL A 120 -3.23 9.57 -0.29
CA VAL A 120 -2.84 8.30 -0.93
C VAL A 120 -1.43 8.46 -1.47
N SER A 121 -0.56 7.50 -1.16
CA SER A 121 0.82 7.46 -1.65
C SER A 121 1.00 6.25 -2.58
N VAL A 122 1.67 6.48 -3.70
CA VAL A 122 1.94 5.48 -4.73
C VAL A 122 3.44 5.30 -4.86
N GLY A 123 3.94 4.19 -4.33
CA GLY A 123 5.34 3.78 -4.34
C GLY A 123 5.68 2.92 -5.55
N VAL A 124 6.05 3.54 -6.67
CA VAL A 124 6.45 2.84 -7.91
C VAL A 124 7.75 2.02 -7.77
N SER A 125 7.72 0.75 -8.16
CA SER A 125 8.89 -0.15 -8.23
C SER A 125 8.79 -1.03 -9.48
N GLY A 126 9.56 -0.67 -10.52
CA GLY A 126 9.48 -1.34 -11.82
C GLY A 126 8.12 -1.09 -12.49
N GLU A 127 7.43 -2.16 -12.85
CA GLU A 127 6.11 -2.12 -13.51
C GLU A 127 4.94 -2.03 -12.52
N ASN A 128 5.20 -2.26 -11.23
CA ASN A 128 4.20 -2.26 -10.16
C ASN A 128 4.36 -1.05 -9.24
N ALA A 129 3.35 -0.78 -8.43
CA ALA A 129 3.44 0.17 -7.33
C ALA A 129 2.83 -0.40 -6.05
N GLN A 130 3.42 -0.08 -4.91
CA GLN A 130 2.78 -0.28 -3.61
C GLN A 130 1.93 0.96 -3.31
N VAL A 131 0.64 0.76 -3.02
CA VAL A 131 -0.28 1.85 -2.67
C VAL A 131 -0.62 1.80 -1.19
N THR A 132 -0.61 2.97 -0.55
CA THR A 132 -0.95 3.15 0.86
C THR A 132 -1.86 4.36 1.05
N GLY A 133 -2.88 4.22 1.88
CA GLY A 133 -3.72 5.33 2.36
C GLY A 133 -3.28 5.80 3.75
N MET A 134 -3.33 7.10 4.00
CA MET A 134 -3.16 7.69 5.33
C MET A 134 -4.54 7.96 5.92
N THR A 135 -4.87 7.30 7.04
CA THR A 135 -6.04 7.58 7.86
C THR A 135 -5.61 8.34 9.13
N LYS A 136 -6.56 8.65 10.01
CA LYS A 136 -6.26 9.23 11.33
C LYS A 136 -5.49 8.26 12.22
N ASP A 137 -5.74 6.97 12.06
CA ASP A 137 -5.16 5.88 12.87
C ASP A 137 -3.80 5.41 12.33
N GLY A 138 -3.40 5.91 11.16
CA GLY A 138 -2.06 5.74 10.61
C GLY A 138 -2.06 5.34 9.14
N MET A 139 -0.98 4.68 8.73
CA MET A 139 -0.81 4.26 7.34
C MET A 139 -1.44 2.88 7.11
N ALA A 140 -2.46 2.84 6.26
CA ALA A 140 -3.08 1.61 5.77
C ALA A 140 -2.42 1.18 4.45
N ARG A 141 -1.90 -0.04 4.41
CA ARG A 141 -1.42 -0.65 3.15
C ARG A 141 -2.63 -1.18 2.38
N TRP A 142 -2.86 -0.65 1.18
CA TRP A 142 -3.95 -1.12 0.31
C TRP A 142 -3.53 -2.32 -0.52
N GLY A 143 -2.28 -2.30 -1.01
CA GLY A 143 -1.73 -3.43 -1.78
C GLY A 143 -0.92 -2.98 -2.98
N TYR A 144 -0.58 -3.94 -3.82
CA TYR A 144 0.11 -3.69 -5.07
C TYR A 144 -0.88 -3.26 -6.15
N ALA A 145 -0.41 -2.41 -7.06
CA ALA A 145 -1.15 -1.95 -8.21
C ALA A 145 -0.29 -2.02 -9.47
N THR A 146 -0.94 -2.30 -10.59
CA THR A 146 -0.33 -2.24 -11.92
C THR A 146 -0.80 -0.98 -12.62
N ARG A 147 0.09 -0.34 -13.38
CA ARG A 147 -0.29 0.82 -14.19
C ARG A 147 -1.14 0.36 -15.38
N LEU A 148 -2.27 1.01 -15.63
CA LEU A 148 -3.14 0.64 -16.75
C LEU A 148 -2.52 1.08 -18.08
N ASP A 149 -2.57 0.20 -19.09
CA ASP A 149 -2.13 0.53 -20.45
C ASP A 149 -3.13 1.42 -21.18
N SER A 150 -4.43 1.25 -20.91
CA SER A 150 -5.50 2.09 -21.45
C SER A 150 -5.47 3.52 -20.92
N ASP A 151 -4.98 3.71 -19.69
CA ASP A 151 -4.83 5.02 -19.07
C ASP A 151 -3.60 5.08 -18.15
N ARG A 152 -2.55 5.74 -18.62
CA ARG A 152 -1.28 5.87 -17.90
C ARG A 152 -1.38 6.80 -16.69
N ALA A 153 -2.48 7.53 -16.49
CA ALA A 153 -2.74 8.26 -15.26
C ALA A 153 -3.18 7.33 -14.11
N CYS A 154 -3.60 6.10 -14.42
CA CYS A 154 -4.24 5.19 -13.49
C CYS A 154 -3.37 4.00 -13.06
N TRP A 155 -3.52 3.65 -11.78
CA TRP A 155 -2.98 2.46 -11.14
C TRP A 155 -4.15 1.63 -10.59
N SER A 156 -4.18 0.34 -10.91
CA SER A 156 -5.25 -0.58 -10.51
C SER A 156 -4.70 -1.70 -9.65
N GLY A 157 -5.29 -1.88 -8.46
CA GLY A 157 -5.10 -3.06 -7.61
C GLY A 157 -6.40 -3.86 -7.51
N ASP A 158 -6.38 -4.97 -6.77
CA ASP A 158 -7.52 -5.89 -6.69
C ASP A 158 -8.81 -5.24 -6.16
N ALA A 159 -8.69 -4.38 -5.14
CA ALA A 159 -9.83 -3.72 -4.51
C ALA A 159 -9.82 -2.20 -4.67
N PHE A 160 -8.93 -1.61 -5.47
CA PHE A 160 -8.81 -0.15 -5.53
C PHE A 160 -8.29 0.35 -6.88
N THR A 161 -8.51 1.63 -7.16
CA THR A 161 -7.94 2.31 -8.33
C THR A 161 -7.55 3.73 -7.94
N VAL A 162 -6.41 4.21 -8.45
CA VAL A 162 -5.89 5.57 -8.22
C VAL A 162 -5.50 6.18 -9.56
N CYS A 163 -6.19 7.23 -9.97
CA CYS A 163 -5.92 8.01 -11.18
C CYS A 163 -5.62 9.46 -10.82
N ALA A 164 -4.62 10.08 -11.47
CA ALA A 164 -4.29 11.50 -11.30
C ALA A 164 -3.76 12.15 -12.60
N TRP A 165 -4.37 13.25 -13.04
CA TRP A 165 -4.03 13.95 -14.30
C TRP A 165 -4.23 15.47 -14.25
#